data_AF-A0A0K8TWA2-F1
#
_entry.id   AF-A0A0K8TWA2-F1
#
_cell.length_a   1.000
_cell.length_b   1.000
_cell.length_c   1.000
_cell.angle_alpha   90.00
_cell.angle_beta   90.00
_cell.angle_gamma   90.00
#
_symmetry.space_group_name_H-M   'P 1'
#
loop_
_entity.id
_entity.type
_entity.pdbx_description
1 polymer ?
#
loop_
_entity_poly.entity_id
_entity_poly.type
_entity_poly.pdbx_seq_one_letter_code
_entity_poly.pdbx_strand_id
1 'polypeptide(L)'
;MANRGPDTNGCQFYITTISASWLDGKHTVFGKVLDGMDTVHAIEDVKTDTDDFPMDPVIITNCGEIPTQPFEFYPDDFNIMSWVKAAGLPVMSSFIVLLIFHYFFRQLNMYC
;
A
#
# COMPACT_ATOMS: atom_id res chain seq x y z
N MET A 1 11.82 -11.64 -9.37
CA MET A 1 12.40 -11.90 -10.71
C MET A 1 11.53 -12.91 -11.42
N ALA A 2 11.17 -12.66 -12.68
CA ALA A 2 10.45 -13.64 -13.47
C ALA A 2 11.41 -14.76 -13.90
N ASN A 3 10.92 -16.00 -13.90
CA ASN A 3 11.69 -17.19 -14.25
C ASN A 3 10.76 -18.26 -14.85
N ARG A 4 11.36 -19.33 -15.37
CA ARG A 4 10.69 -20.53 -15.89
C ARG A 4 11.05 -21.78 -15.07
N GLY A 5 11.27 -21.59 -13.77
CA GLY A 5 11.79 -22.60 -12.84
C GLY A 5 13.05 -22.16 -12.12
N PRO A 6 13.56 -22.98 -11.18
CA PRO A 6 14.77 -22.69 -10.42
C PRO A 6 15.95 -22.34 -11.34
N ASP A 7 16.73 -21.33 -10.97
CA ASP A 7 17.96 -20.91 -11.66
C ASP A 7 17.79 -20.49 -13.14
N THR A 8 16.58 -20.08 -13.54
CA THR A 8 16.29 -19.57 -14.90
C THR A 8 16.02 -18.06 -14.94
N ASN A 9 16.64 -17.32 -14.03
CA ASN A 9 16.52 -15.87 -13.97
C ASN A 9 17.20 -15.21 -15.18
N GLY A 10 16.50 -14.29 -15.85
CA GLY A 10 17.03 -13.46 -16.93
C GLY A 10 16.98 -11.98 -16.55
N CYS A 11 16.50 -11.14 -17.47
CA CYS A 11 16.26 -9.72 -17.23
C CYS A 11 14.79 -9.39 -16.91
N GLN A 12 13.89 -10.37 -17.00
CA GLN A 12 12.46 -10.16 -16.79
C GLN A 12 12.16 -9.98 -15.29
N PHE A 13 11.44 -8.92 -14.97
CA PHE A 13 10.98 -8.64 -13.62
C PHE A 13 9.50 -8.26 -13.64
N TYR A 14 8.90 -8.23 -12.46
CA TYR A 14 7.54 -7.78 -12.24
C TYR A 14 7.49 -7.02 -10.91
N ILE A 15 6.48 -6.16 -10.77
CA ILE A 15 6.18 -5.44 -9.55
C ILE A 15 4.86 -5.99 -9.01
N THR A 16 4.83 -6.37 -7.74
CA THR A 16 3.61 -6.89 -7.10
C THR A 16 2.74 -5.74 -6.62
N THR A 17 1.46 -5.76 -6.97
CA THR A 17 0.46 -4.77 -6.52
C THR A 17 -0.30 -5.24 -5.26
N ILE A 18 -0.23 -6.54 -4.96
CA ILE A 18 -0.75 -7.17 -3.74
C ILE A 18 0.31 -8.06 -3.09
N SER A 19 0.09 -8.45 -1.84
CA SER A 19 0.93 -9.46 -1.17
C SER A 19 0.81 -10.81 -1.88
N ALA A 20 1.93 -11.33 -2.37
CA ALA A 20 1.99 -12.52 -3.22
C ALA A 20 2.80 -13.66 -2.58
N SER A 21 2.39 -14.09 -1.38
CA SER A 21 3.10 -15.10 -0.59
C SER A 21 3.27 -16.47 -1.28
N TRP A 22 2.45 -16.77 -2.29
CA TRP A 22 2.58 -18.00 -3.08
C TRP A 22 3.83 -18.05 -3.99
N LEU A 23 4.50 -16.91 -4.18
CA LEU A 23 5.74 -16.75 -4.93
C LEU A 23 6.99 -16.89 -4.05
N ASP A 24 6.82 -16.93 -2.73
CA ASP A 24 7.93 -16.99 -1.78
C ASP A 24 8.78 -18.25 -2.00
N GLY A 25 10.10 -18.07 -2.01
CA GLY A 25 11.07 -19.13 -2.27
C GLY A 25 11.15 -19.61 -3.72
N LYS A 26 10.22 -19.20 -4.60
CA LYS A 26 10.22 -19.55 -6.04
C LYS A 26 10.80 -18.44 -6.91
N HIS A 27 10.66 -17.20 -6.47
CA HIS A 27 11.14 -16.03 -7.20
C HIS A 27 12.03 -15.18 -6.31
N THR A 28 13.17 -14.73 -6.86
CA THR A 28 14.11 -13.86 -6.15
C THR A 28 13.53 -12.45 -6.03
N VAL A 29 13.31 -11.99 -4.80
CA VAL A 29 12.96 -10.60 -4.48
C VAL A 29 14.25 -9.78 -4.37
N PHE A 30 14.31 -8.64 -5.05
CA PHE A 30 15.54 -7.83 -5.13
C PHE A 30 15.33 -6.34 -4.83
N GLY A 31 14.08 -5.89 -4.62
CA GLY A 31 13.80 -4.48 -4.37
C GLY A 31 12.33 -4.23 -4.04
N LYS A 32 12.02 -2.98 -3.71
CA LYS A 32 10.69 -2.48 -3.42
C LYS A 32 10.53 -1.09 -4.04
N VAL A 33 9.33 -0.79 -4.54
CA VAL A 33 8.96 0.55 -5.00
C VAL A 33 8.92 1.49 -3.79
N LEU A 34 9.77 2.52 -3.79
CA LEU A 34 9.82 3.53 -2.73
C LEU A 34 8.90 4.72 -3.03
N ASP A 35 8.77 5.09 -4.30
CA ASP A 35 7.95 6.19 -4.79
C ASP A 35 7.37 5.81 -6.16
N GLY A 36 6.23 6.40 -6.53
CA GLY A 36 5.56 6.13 -7.81
C GLY A 36 4.66 4.89 -7.84
N MET A 37 4.19 4.39 -6.69
CA MET A 37 3.27 3.25 -6.64
C MET A 37 1.91 3.57 -7.30
N ASP A 38 1.49 4.84 -7.28
CA ASP A 38 0.35 5.34 -8.04
C ASP A 38 0.50 5.12 -9.56
N THR A 39 1.70 5.32 -10.09
CA THR A 39 2.00 5.03 -11.50
C THR A 39 1.94 3.53 -11.78
N VAL A 40 2.43 2.69 -10.85
CA VAL A 40 2.32 1.24 -10.95
C VAL A 40 0.85 0.81 -10.99
N HIS A 41 0.00 1.37 -10.14
CA HIS A 41 -1.45 1.10 -10.16
C HIS A 41 -2.12 1.62 -11.43
N ALA A 42 -1.70 2.77 -11.96
CA ALA A 42 -2.21 3.24 -13.25
C ALA A 42 -1.84 2.30 -14.41
N ILE A 43 -0.68 1.64 -14.36
CA ILE A 43 -0.27 0.60 -15.32
C ILE A 43 -1.09 -0.68 -15.12
N GLU A 44 -1.35 -1.07 -13.87
CA GLU A 44 -2.20 -2.23 -13.52
C GLU A 44 -3.63 -2.08 -14.07
N ASP A 45 -4.17 -0.85 -14.07
CA ASP A 45 -5.53 -0.55 -14.54
C ASP A 45 -5.64 -0.42 -16.08
N VAL A 46 -4.54 -0.55 -16.83
CA VAL A 46 -4.57 -0.49 -18.31
C VAL A 46 -5.38 -1.65 -18.88
N LYS A 47 -6.19 -1.37 -19.90
CA LYS A 47 -6.99 -2.39 -20.59
C LYS A 47 -6.08 -3.43 -21.26
N THR A 48 -6.27 -4.69 -20.90
CA THR A 48 -5.58 -5.84 -21.50
C THR A 48 -6.48 -6.64 -22.44
N ASP A 49 -5.87 -7.51 -23.23
CA ASP A 49 -6.54 -8.54 -24.02
C ASP A 49 -6.79 -9.83 -23.22
N THR A 50 -7.10 -10.93 -23.90
CA THR A 50 -7.40 -12.23 -23.26
C THR A 50 -6.16 -12.93 -22.70
N ASP A 51 -4.97 -12.56 -23.18
CA ASP A 51 -3.68 -13.15 -22.78
C ASP A 51 -2.89 -12.18 -21.87
N ASP A 52 -3.59 -11.23 -21.23
CA ASP A 52 -3.05 -10.18 -20.36
C ASP A 52 -2.05 -9.22 -21.04
N PHE A 53 -2.06 -9.11 -22.38
CA PHE A 53 -1.28 -8.11 -23.08
C PHE A 53 -2.00 -6.75 -23.07
N PRO A 54 -1.32 -5.65 -22.71
CA PRO A 54 -1.93 -4.34 -22.71
C PRO A 54 -2.25 -3.91 -24.15
N MET A 55 -3.49 -3.43 -24.36
CA MET A 55 -3.99 -2.99 -25.67
C MET A 55 -3.18 -1.80 -26.20
N ASP A 56 -2.84 -0.88 -25.30
CA ASP A 56 -1.93 0.22 -25.56
C ASP A 56 -0.56 -0.10 -24.96
N PRO A 57 0.54 -0.03 -25.72
CA PRO A 57 1.84 -0.48 -25.27
C PRO A 57 2.39 0.40 -24.13
N VAL A 58 2.66 -0.22 -22.98
CA VAL A 58 3.32 0.42 -21.83
C VAL A 58 4.83 0.26 -21.98
N ILE A 59 5.54 1.36 -22.21
CA ILE A 59 6.98 1.37 -22.47
C ILE A 59 7.75 2.19 -21.43
N ILE A 60 8.93 1.71 -21.03
CA ILE A 60 9.86 2.46 -20.18
C ILE A 60 10.57 3.47 -21.08
N THR A 61 10.22 4.75 -20.96
CA THR A 61 10.77 5.82 -21.79
C THR A 61 12.17 6.25 -21.36
N ASN A 62 12.47 6.19 -20.07
CA ASN A 62 13.78 6.52 -19.51
C ASN A 62 14.02 5.70 -18.23
N CYS A 63 15.28 5.32 -17.99
CA CYS A 63 15.72 4.62 -16.80
C CYS A 63 17.16 5.02 -16.44
N GLY A 64 17.52 4.83 -15.18
CA GLY A 64 18.86 5.15 -14.70
C GLY A 64 19.04 4.80 -13.24
N GLU A 65 20.22 5.11 -12.73
CA GLU A 65 20.59 4.91 -11.34
C GLU A 65 20.59 6.26 -10.61
N ILE A 66 20.07 6.25 -9.39
CA ILE A 66 20.10 7.42 -8.50
C ILE A 66 21.08 7.07 -7.38
N PRO A 67 22.08 7.92 -7.09
CA PRO A 67 23.00 7.66 -5.99
C PRO A 67 22.23 7.67 -4.67
N THR A 68 22.28 6.57 -3.93
CA THR A 68 21.64 6.42 -2.62
C THR A 68 22.67 6.20 -1.52
N GLN A 69 22.28 6.56 -0.30
CA GLN A 69 22.99 6.13 0.89
C GLN A 69 22.33 4.84 1.41
N PRO A 70 23.07 3.95 2.10
CA PRO A 70 22.47 2.82 2.78
C PRO A 70 21.37 3.31 3.73
N PHE A 71 20.15 2.82 3.54
CA PHE A 71 19.05 3.07 4.45
C PHE A 71 18.52 1.73 4.95
N GLU A 72 18.21 1.65 6.24
CA GLU A 72 17.55 0.49 6.81
C GLU A 72 16.04 0.65 6.60
N PHE A 73 15.45 -0.31 5.89
CA PHE A 73 14.00 -0.38 5.77
C PHE A 73 13.45 -1.14 6.97
N TYR A 74 12.75 -0.44 7.87
CA TYR A 74 11.95 -1.09 8.90
C TYR A 74 10.58 -1.44 8.27
N PRO A 75 10.16 -2.72 8.26
CA PRO A 75 8.82 -3.07 7.84
C PRO A 75 7.84 -2.28 8.71
N ASP A 76 6.93 -1.55 8.06
CA ASP A 76 6.12 -0.47 8.64
C ASP A 76 5.01 -0.98 9.58
N ASP A 77 5.22 -2.16 10.17
CA ASP A 77 4.32 -2.92 11.03
C ASP A 77 4.00 -2.15 12.32
N PHE A 78 4.87 -1.21 12.70
CA PHE A 78 4.74 -0.36 13.89
C PHE A 78 4.65 1.14 13.56
N ASN A 79 4.01 1.52 12.44
CA ASN A 79 3.74 2.92 12.19
C ASN A 79 2.70 3.45 13.21
N ILE A 80 3.18 4.08 14.29
CA ILE A 80 2.36 4.68 15.36
C ILE A 80 1.27 5.59 14.76
N MET A 81 1.57 6.27 13.64
CA MET A 81 0.61 7.15 12.97
C MET A 81 -0.56 6.37 12.35
N SER A 82 -0.33 5.18 11.79
CA SER A 82 -1.39 4.32 11.25
C SER A 82 -2.30 3.82 12.37
N TRP A 83 -1.75 3.46 13.52
CA TRP A 83 -2.52 3.08 14.71
C TRP A 83 -3.32 4.26 15.27
N VAL A 84 -2.72 5.45 15.35
CA VAL A 84 -3.42 6.68 15.76
C VAL A 84 -4.56 7.03 14.80
N LYS A 85 -4.36 6.90 13.48
CA LYS A 85 -5.42 7.13 12.48
C LYS A 85 -6.55 6.10 12.59
N ALA A 86 -6.21 4.83 12.80
CA ALA A 86 -7.19 3.75 12.96
C ALA A 86 -7.99 3.84 14.26
N ALA A 87 -7.32 4.15 15.38
CA ALA A 87 -7.96 4.28 16.69
C ALA A 87 -8.63 5.65 16.91
N GLY A 88 -8.21 6.69 16.20
CA GLY A 88 -8.72 8.05 16.35
C GLY A 88 -10.21 8.17 16.04
N LEU A 89 -10.68 7.55 14.95
CA LEU A 89 -12.10 7.65 14.56
C LEU A 89 -13.07 7.02 15.58
N PRO A 90 -12.87 5.77 16.06
CA PRO A 90 -13.70 5.16 17.10
C PRO A 90 -13.67 5.90 18.45
N VAL A 91 -12.49 6.39 18.83
CA VAL A 91 -12.30 7.08 20.11
C VAL A 91 -13.01 8.44 20.08
N MET A 92 -12.87 9.20 18.99
CA MET A 92 -13.51 10.51 18.85
C MET A 92 -15.04 10.41 18.76
N SER A 93 -15.59 9.39 18.09
CA SER A 93 -17.04 9.17 18.08
C SER A 93 -17.61 8.92 19.48
N SER A 94 -16.85 8.21 20.33
CA SER A 94 -17.28 7.92 21.71
C SER A 94 -17.36 9.19 22.56
N PHE A 95 -16.38 10.10 22.44
CA PHE A 95 -16.40 11.38 23.15
C PHE A 95 -17.52 12.31 22.67
N ILE A 96 -17.84 12.32 21.37
CA ILE A 96 -18.96 13.12 20.83
C ILE A 96 -20.29 12.64 21.41
N VAL A 97 -20.50 11.32 21.45
CA VAL A 97 -21.71 10.73 22.04
C VAL A 97 -21.82 11.11 23.54
N LEU A 98 -20.73 11.02 24.29
CA LEU A 98 -20.72 11.42 25.71
C LEU A 98 -21.03 12.92 25.90
N LEU A 99 -20.50 13.80 25.03
CA LEU A 99 -20.80 15.23 25.07
C LEU A 99 -22.28 15.52 24.78
N ILE A 100 -22.87 14.80 23.83
CA ILE A 100 -24.31 14.90 23.53
C ILE A 100 -25.13 14.49 24.75
N PHE A 101 -24.82 13.33 25.36
CA PHE A 101 -25.52 12.90 26.57
C PHE A 101 -25.34 13.89 27.72
N HIS A 102 -24.14 14.39 27.93
CA HIS A 102 -23.87 15.39 28.97
C HIS A 102 -24.67 16.68 28.76
N TYR A 103 -24.78 17.15 27.51
CA TYR A 103 -25.62 18.29 27.15
C TYR A 103 -27.10 18.04 27.48
N PHE A 104 -27.63 16.86 27.13
CA PHE A 104 -29.02 16.49 27.44
C PHE A 104 -29.27 16.43 28.95
N PHE A 105 -28.39 15.79 29.72
CA PHE A 105 -28.52 15.76 31.19
C PHE A 105 -28.48 17.16 31.80
N ARG A 106 -27.62 18.04 31.28
CA ARG A 106 -27.54 19.43 31.73
C ARG A 106 -28.82 20.22 31.40
N GLN A 107 -29.40 20.01 30.22
CA GLN A 107 -30.69 20.62 29.86
C GLN A 107 -31.79 20.16 30.82
N LEU A 108 -31.92 18.86 31.09
CA LEU A 108 -32.94 18.33 32.01
C LEU A 108 -32.80 18.87 33.44
N ASN A 109 -31.57 19.07 33.91
CA ASN A 109 -31.31 19.59 35.26
C ASN A 109 -31.57 21.10 35.41
N MET A 110 -31.81 21.84 34.30
CA MET A 110 -32.18 23.26 34.34
C MET A 110 -33.71 23.48 34.42
N TYR A 111 -34.52 22.46 34.15
CA TYR A 111 -35.99 22.56 34.17
C TYR A 111 -36.64 21.85 35.37
N CYS A 112 -35.84 21.30 36.28
CA CYS A 112 -36.25 20.81 37.60
C CYS A 112 -35.68 21.73 38.68
#